data_AF-A0A937PQ82-F1
#
_entry.id   AF-A0A937PQ82-F1
#
_cell.length_a   1.000
_cell.length_b   1.000
_cell.length_c   1.000
_cell.angle_alpha   90.00
_cell.angle_beta   90.00
_cell.angle_gamma   90.00
#
_symmetry.space_group_name_H-M   'P 1'
#
loop_
_entity.id
_entity.type
_entity.pdbx_description
1 polymer ?
#
loop_
_entity_poly.entity_id
_entity_poly.type
_entity_poly.pdbx_seq_one_letter_code
_entity_poly.pdbx_strand_id
1 'polypeptide(L)' 'MIFKDWDAGKANETFPQHDKAVILDAVGTYEKYSNGFPEKILEFADWMQLNMEPCKVSLNRFKNLLSGEIS' A
#
# COMPACT_ATOMS: atom_id res chain seq x y z
N MET A 1 11.16 -10.82 10.38
CA MET A 1 11.34 -9.72 9.41
C MET A 1 10.54 -10.08 8.17
N ILE A 2 9.48 -9.33 7.86
CA ILE A 2 8.47 -9.65 6.82
C ILE A 2 8.90 -9.11 5.44
N PHE A 3 10.11 -8.58 5.30
CA PHE A 3 10.54 -7.78 4.15
C PHE A 3 11.81 -8.31 3.47
N LYS A 4 12.04 -9.63 3.45
CA LYS A 4 13.31 -10.20 2.96
C LYS A 4 13.38 -10.43 1.45
N ASP A 5 12.26 -10.36 0.73
CA ASP A 5 12.15 -10.82 -0.68
C ASP A 5 11.64 -9.74 -1.65
N TRP A 6 11.98 -8.49 -1.36
CA TRP A 6 11.54 -7.31 -2.12
C TRP A 6 12.53 -7.03 -3.26
N ASP A 7 12.50 -7.87 -4.29
CA ASP A 7 13.32 -7.69 -5.50
C ASP A 7 12.71 -6.58 -6.37
N ALA A 8 13.52 -5.61 -6.81
CA ALA A 8 13.10 -4.52 -7.68
C ALA A 8 12.49 -5.03 -9.01
N GLY A 9 12.91 -6.21 -9.47
CA GLY A 9 12.32 -6.85 -10.67
C GLY A 9 10.83 -7.20 -10.50
N LYS A 10 10.40 -7.55 -9.29
CA LYS A 10 8.98 -7.89 -9.01
C LYS A 10 8.07 -6.67 -9.01
N ALA A 11 8.59 -5.47 -8.73
CA ALA A 11 7.78 -4.26 -8.72
C ALA A 11 7.16 -4.00 -10.10
N ASN A 12 7.96 -4.08 -11.17
CA ASN A 12 7.51 -3.87 -12.55
C ASN A 12 6.49 -4.92 -13.02
N GLU A 13 6.59 -6.16 -12.54
CA GLU A 13 5.64 -7.23 -12.86
C GLU A 13 4.32 -7.11 -12.05
N THR A 14 4.42 -6.64 -10.82
CA THR A 14 3.29 -6.54 -9.88
C THR A 14 2.45 -5.28 -10.12
N PHE A 15 3.11 -4.19 -10.51
CA PHE A 15 2.48 -2.89 -10.74
C PHE A 15 2.84 -2.43 -12.17
N PRO A 16 2.05 -2.79 -13.19
CA PRO A 16 2.20 -2.17 -14.51
C PRO A 16 2.06 -0.66 -14.38
N GLN A 17 2.55 0.13 -15.35
CA GLN A 17 2.57 1.61 -15.30
C GLN A 17 1.22 2.19 -14.83
N HIS A 18 1.12 2.44 -13.53
CA HIS A 18 0.02 3.11 -12.87
C HIS A 18 0.55 4.47 -12.42
N ASP A 19 -0.30 5.48 -12.28
CA ASP A 19 0.19 6.80 -11.86
C ASP A 19 0.39 6.89 -10.34
N LYS A 20 -0.30 6.02 -9.58
CA LYS A 20 -0.28 6.04 -8.11
C LYS A 20 -0.76 4.74 -7.46
N ALA A 21 -0.27 4.50 -6.26
CA ALA A 21 -0.76 3.47 -5.35
C ALA A 21 -1.74 4.08 -4.34
N VAL A 22 -2.92 3.46 -4.19
CA VAL A 22 -3.93 3.89 -3.22
C VAL A 22 -3.92 2.95 -2.01
N ILE A 23 -3.67 3.50 -0.83
CA ILE A 23 -3.69 2.75 0.43
C ILE A 23 -5.10 2.82 1.01
N LEU A 24 -5.80 1.70 1.04
CA LEU A 24 -7.12 1.59 1.66
C LEU A 24 -6.96 1.57 3.19
N ASP A 25 -7.15 2.71 3.84
CA ASP A 25 -6.99 2.86 5.27
C ASP A 25 -8.35 2.94 5.99
N ALA A 26 -8.76 1.82 6.60
CA ALA A 26 -10.01 1.74 7.34
C ALA A 26 -9.89 2.13 8.83
N VAL A 27 -8.66 2.21 9.35
CA VAL A 27 -8.37 2.29 10.79
C VAL A 27 -7.45 3.46 11.16
N GLY A 28 -7.02 4.26 10.20
CA GLY A 28 -6.09 5.37 10.41
C GLY A 28 -4.66 4.92 10.63
N THR A 29 -4.27 3.76 10.10
CA THR A 29 -2.91 3.22 10.27
C THR A 29 -1.89 4.05 9.49
N TYR A 30 -2.27 4.59 8.33
CA TYR A 30 -1.34 5.34 7.49
C TYR A 30 -0.80 6.58 8.20
N GLU A 31 -1.68 7.32 8.88
CA GLU A 31 -1.31 8.53 9.62
C GLU A 31 -0.36 8.22 10.79
N LYS A 32 -0.59 7.11 11.50
CA LYS A 32 0.28 6.66 12.59
C LYS A 32 1.67 6.26 12.09
N TYR A 33 1.73 5.52 10.98
CA TYR A 33 2.99 5.09 10.38
C TYR A 33 3.75 6.25 9.74
N SER A 34 3.06 7.18 9.08
CA SER A 34 3.68 8.37 8.49
C SER A 34 4.33 9.27 9.54
N ASN A 35 3.69 9.41 10.72
CA ASN A 35 4.26 10.18 11.81
C ASN A 35 5.38 9.45 12.58
N GLY A 36 5.32 8.12 12.68
CA GLY A 36 6.27 7.33 13.47
C GLY A 36 7.49 6.84 12.67
N PHE A 37 7.30 6.52 11.39
CA PHE A 37 8.27 5.85 10.51
C PHE A 37 8.11 6.31 9.04
N PRO A 38 8.19 7.63 8.75
CA PRO A 38 8.01 8.16 7.41
C PRO A 38 8.95 7.52 6.37
N GLU A 39 10.19 7.19 6.77
CA GLU A 39 11.20 6.57 5.92
C GLU A 39 10.76 5.22 5.37
N LYS A 40 9.96 4.45 6.12
CA LYS A 40 9.45 3.16 5.68
C LYS A 40 8.40 3.29 4.58
N ILE A 41 7.62 4.37 4.62
CA ILE A 41 6.65 4.69 3.57
C ILE A 41 7.38 5.12 2.29
N LEU A 42 8.42 5.94 2.44
CA LEU A 42 9.24 6.37 1.31
C LEU A 42 10.00 5.21 0.67
N GLU A 43 10.64 4.33 1.44
CA GLU A 43 11.29 3.11 0.92
C GLU A 43 10.32 2.25 0.10
N PHE A 44 9.06 2.17 0.54
CA PHE A 44 8.03 1.40 -0.14
C PHE A 44 7.55 2.08 -1.43
N ALA A 45 7.35 3.40 -1.40
CA ALA A 45 7.00 4.21 -2.57
C ALA A 45 8.12 4.17 -3.62
N ASP A 46 9.38 4.30 -3.17
CA ASP A 46 10.57 4.22 -4.01
C ASP A 46 10.68 2.85 -4.67
N TRP A 47 10.40 1.76 -3.97
CA TRP A 47 10.41 0.46 -4.64
C TRP A 47 9.28 0.30 -5.66
N MET A 48 8.07 0.76 -5.33
CA MET A 48 6.96 0.70 -6.28
C MET A 48 7.18 1.62 -7.48
N GLN A 49 8.04 2.64 -7.34
CA GLN A 49 8.15 3.76 -8.27
C GLN A 49 6.81 4.47 -8.48
N LEU A 50 5.95 4.47 -7.45
CA LEU A 50 4.60 5.04 -7.46
C LEU A 50 4.39 5.96 -6.28
N ASN A 51 3.72 7.09 -6.53
CA ASN A 51 3.24 7.95 -5.46
C ASN A 51 2.15 7.23 -4.65
N MET A 52 2.25 7.31 -3.33
CA MET A 52 1.28 6.69 -2.41
C MET A 52 0.29 7.71 -1.89
N GLU A 53 -1.00 7.40 -1.99
CA GLU A 53 -2.07 8.23 -1.44
C GLU A 53 -2.96 7.42 -0.49
N PRO A 54 -3.18 7.88 0.76
CA PRO A 54 -4.13 7.25 1.66
C PRO A 54 -5.57 7.56 1.23
N CYS A 55 -6.38 6.52 1.10
CA CYS A 55 -7.82 6.63 0.93
C CYS A 55 -8.52 6.10 2.19
N LYS A 56 -9.15 7.00 2.95
CA LYS A 56 -9.97 6.59 4.09
C LYS A 56 -11.20 5.83 3.59
N VAL A 57 -11.36 4.59 4.03
CA VAL A 57 -12.52 3.75 3.72
C VAL A 57 -13.22 3.32 5.00
N SER A 58 -14.50 2.99 4.92
CA SER A 58 -15.17 2.38 6.06
C SER A 58 -14.72 0.94 6.24
N LEU A 59 -14.74 0.44 7.49
CA LEU A 59 -14.46 -0.97 7.79
C LEU A 59 -15.35 -1.92 6.99
N ASN A 60 -16.63 -1.57 6.80
CA ASN A 60 -17.55 -2.37 5.98
C ASN A 60 -17.12 -2.43 4.51
N ARG A 61 -16.73 -1.30 3.91
CA ARG A 61 -16.23 -1.29 2.52
C ARG A 61 -14.95 -2.10 2.39
N PHE A 62 -14.01 -1.92 3.31
CA PHE A 62 -12.76 -2.66 3.33
C PHE A 62 -13.00 -4.17 3.42
N LYS A 63 -13.86 -4.61 4.34
CA LYS A 63 -14.27 -6.02 4.47
C LYS A 63 -14.89 -6.55 3.18
N ASN A 64 -15.79 -5.79 2.55
CA ASN A 64 -16.45 -6.21 1.32
C ASN A 64 -15.46 -6.34 0.14
N LEU A 65 -14.46 -5.46 0.04
CA LEU A 65 -13.42 -5.56 -0.98
C LEU A 65 -12.56 -6.81 -0.79
N LEU A 66 -12.17 -7.12 0.45
CA LEU A 66 -11.42 -8.34 0.75
C LEU A 66 -12.23 -9.61 0.46
N SER A 67 -13.54 -9.60 0.73
CA SER A 67 -14.42 -10.72 0.44
C SER A 67 -14.79 -10.85 -1.04
N GLY A 68 -14.78 -9.75 -1.80
CA GLY A 68 -15.08 -9.74 -3.23
C GLY A 68 -13.95 -10.25 -4.13
N GLU A 69 -12.69 -10.13 -3.69
CA GLU A 69 -11.51 -10.61 -4.43
C GLU A 69 -11.24 -12.12 -4.26
N ILE A 70 -11.99 -12.83 -3.40
CA ILE A 70 -11.84 -14.27 -3.13
C ILE A 70 -12.91 -15.12 -3.88
N SER A 71 -13.68 -14.54 -4.80
CA SER A 71 -14.68 -15.28 -5.62
C SER A 71 -14.21 -15.59 -7.03
#